data_AF-A0A7U9XGN6-F1
#
_entry.id   AF-A0A7U9XGN6-F1
#
_cell.length_a   1.000
_cell.length_b   1.000
_cell.length_c   1.000
_cell.angle_alpha   90.00
_cell.angle_beta   90.00
_cell.angle_gamma   90.00
#
_symmetry.space_group_name_H-M   'P 1'
#
loop_
_entity.id
_entity.type
_entity.pdbx_description
1 polymer ?
#
loop_
_entity_poly.entity_id
_entity_poly.type
_entity_poly.pdbx_seq_one_letter_code
_entity_poly.pdbx_strand_id
1 'polypeptide(L)' 'MEAVDTTGAGDSFNAGFIYGFLKGKDVEECLKCGNGCGALSVTALGGNTGFPNEETLKDFIAAREGR' A
#
# COMPACT_ATOMS: atom_id res chain seq x y z
N MET A 1 10.76 -2.90 8.86
CA MET A 1 10.68 -2.41 7.47
C MET A 1 11.51 -1.15 7.43
N GLU A 2 12.42 -1.04 6.47
CA GLU A 2 13.33 0.10 6.33
C GLU A 2 12.96 0.83 5.03
N ALA A 3 12.88 2.16 5.10
CA ALA A 3 12.54 2.98 3.95
C ALA A 3 13.82 3.27 3.16
N VAL A 4 13.86 2.84 1.90
CA VAL A 4 15.00 2.98 0.97
C VAL A 4 14.87 4.27 0.15
N ASP A 5 13.66 4.57 -0.33
CA ASP A 5 13.32 5.78 -1.08
C ASP A 5 11.86 6.15 -0.76
N THR A 6 11.57 7.41 -0.42
CA THR A 6 10.20 7.83 -0.06
C THR A 6 9.46 8.52 -1.20
N THR A 7 10.12 8.69 -2.36
CA THR A 7 9.53 9.29 -3.55
C THR A 7 8.33 8.47 -4.02
N GLY A 8 7.17 9.12 -4.20
CA GLY A 8 5.95 8.45 -4.69
C GLY A 8 5.14 7.70 -3.63
N ALA A 9 5.52 7.75 -2.34
CA ALA A 9 4.77 7.09 -1.27
C ALA A 9 3.33 7.62 -1.12
N GLY A 10 3.13 8.94 -1.30
CA GLY A 10 1.82 9.58 -1.24
C GLY A 10 0.93 9.21 -2.43
N ASP A 11 1.49 9.17 -3.64
CA ASP A 11 0.77 8.72 -4.83
C ASP A 11 0.39 7.25 -4.70
N SER A 12 1.29 6.43 -4.16
CA SER A 12 1.04 5.02 -3.90
C SER A 12 -0.06 4.81 -2.85
N PHE A 13 -0.09 5.64 -1.80
CA PHE A 13 -1.18 5.65 -0.83
C PHE A 13 -2.52 5.99 -1.50
N ASN A 14 -2.55 7.07 -2.29
CA ASN A 14 -3.77 7.49 -2.98
C ASN A 14 -4.28 6.40 -3.93
N ALA A 15 -3.38 5.77 -4.68
CA ALA A 15 -3.71 4.65 -5.56
C ALA A 15 -4.29 3.46 -4.78
N GLY A 16 -3.68 3.09 -3.64
CA GLY A 16 -4.18 2.03 -2.76
C GLY A 16 -5.55 2.35 -2.15
N PHE A 17 -5.78 3.59 -1.74
CA PHE A 17 -7.08 4.04 -1.22
C PHE A 17 -8.16 3.98 -2.31
N ILE A 18 -7.89 4.55 -3.49
CA ILE A 18 -8.81 4.53 -4.64
C ILE A 18 -9.12 3.10 -5.06
N TYR A 19 -8.12 2.21 -5.05
CA TYR A 19 -8.33 0.79 -5.29
C TYR A 19 -9.36 0.18 -4.32
N GLY A 20 -9.21 0.44 -3.01
CA GLY A 20 -10.17 -0.04 -2.02
C GLY A 20 -11.58 0.52 -2.24
N PHE A 21 -11.67 1.82 -2.51
CA PHE A 21 -12.93 2.51 -2.77
C PHE A 21 -13.65 1.94 -4.00
N LEU A 22 -12.94 1.73 -5.12
CA LEU A 22 -13.49 1.13 -6.34
C LEU A 22 -13.93 -0.32 -6.15
N LYS A 23 -13.40 -1.02 -5.13
CA LYS A 23 -13.83 -2.38 -4.75
C LYS A 23 -15.01 -2.38 -3.78
N GLY A 24 -15.55 -1.22 -3.40
CA GLY A 24 -16.69 -1.10 -2.48
C GLY A 24 -16.34 -1.43 -1.02
N LYS A 25 -15.06 -1.34 -0.66
CA LYS A 25 -14.58 -1.55 0.71
C LYS A 25 -14.98 -0.38 1.61
N ASP A 26 -15.03 -0.62 2.92
CA ASP A 26 -15.25 0.45 3.89
C ASP A 26 -14.01 1.37 3.99
N VAL A 27 -14.16 2.50 4.70
CA VAL A 27 -13.09 3.49 4.84
C VAL A 27 -11.86 2.90 5.53
N GLU A 28 -12.04 2.03 6.53
CA GLU A 28 -10.94 1.41 7.26
C GLU A 28 -10.12 0.50 6.34
N GLU A 29 -10.80 -0.34 5.57
CA GLU A 29 -10.18 -1.19 4.56
C GLU A 29 -9.50 -0.38 3.44
N CYS A 30 -10.09 0.74 3.01
CA CYS A 30 -9.46 1.66 2.05
C CYS A 30 -8.16 2.25 2.62
N LEU A 31 -8.16 2.65 3.89
CA LEU A 31 -6.97 3.14 4.59
C LEU A 31 -5.91 2.04 4.72
N LYS A 32 -6.30 0.79 4.98
CA LYS A 32 -5.37 -0.37 4.98
C LYS A 32 -4.72 -0.57 3.62
N CYS A 33 -5.49 -0.49 2.53
CA CYS A 33 -4.94 -0.57 1.17
C CYS A 33 -3.99 0.60 0.87
N GLY A 34 -4.35 1.83 1.21
CA GLY A 34 -3.47 3.00 1.05
C GLY A 34 -2.17 2.86 1.83
N ASN A 35 -2.26 2.54 3.13
CA ASN A 35 -1.09 2.34 3.98
C ASN A 35 -0.21 1.19 3.50
N GLY A 36 -0.82 0.11 2.99
CA GLY A 36 -0.12 -1.02 2.40
C GLY A 36 0.70 -0.62 1.17
N CYS A 37 0.07 0.04 0.19
CA CYS A 37 0.75 0.52 -1.02
C CYS A 37 1.84 1.55 -0.71
N GLY A 38 1.56 2.51 0.17
CA GLY A 38 2.54 3.50 0.60
C GLY A 38 3.76 2.85 1.27
N ALA A 39 3.53 1.94 2.23
CA ALA A 39 4.62 1.27 2.92
C ALA A 39 5.45 0.37 2.00
N LEU A 40 4.82 -0.37 1.08
CA LEU A 40 5.54 -1.23 0.13
C LEU A 40 6.34 -0.43 -0.90
N SER A 41 5.79 0.71 -1.36
CA SER A 41 6.46 1.57 -2.35
C SER A 41 7.83 2.06 -1.91
N VAL A 42 8.04 2.27 -0.60
CA VAL A 42 9.29 2.81 -0.08
C VAL A 42 10.41 1.79 0.11
N THR A 43 10.16 0.52 -0.20
CA THR A 43 11.14 -0.57 0.01
C THR A 43 12.07 -0.82 -1.18
N ALA A 44 11.84 -0.15 -2.30
CA ALA A 44 12.63 -0.28 -3.51
C ALA A 44 13.09 1.11 -4.01
N LEU A 45 14.22 1.13 -4.73
CA LEU A 45 14.77 2.34 -5.34
C LEU A 45 13.96 2.78 -6.56
N GLY A 46 13.49 4.03 -6.55
CA GLY A 46 12.68 4.61 -7.61
C GLY A 46 11.18 4.46 -7.34
N GLY A 47 10.45 5.57 -7.33
CA GLY A 47 9.05 5.67 -6.86
C GLY A 47 7.96 4.86 -7.57
N ASN A 48 8.29 3.88 -8.41
CA ASN A 48 7.34 2.93 -9.01
C ASN A 48 7.87 1.47 -9.09
N THR A 49 9.10 1.19 -8.67
CA THR A 49 9.65 -0.19 -8.70
C THR A 49 9.14 -1.04 -7.54
N GLY A 50 8.68 -0.41 -6.45
CA GLY A 50 8.14 -1.07 -5.25
C GLY A 50 6.61 -1.13 -5.18
N PHE A 51 5.88 -0.74 -6.23
CA PHE A 51 4.42 -0.74 -6.17
C PHE A 51 3.87 -2.18 -6.16
N PRO A 52 3.02 -2.54 -5.19
CA PRO A 52 2.60 -3.93 -5.02
C PRO A 52 1.53 -4.35 -6.03
N ASN A 53 1.51 -5.66 -6.34
CA ASN A 53 0.34 -6.27 -6.97
C ASN A 53 -0.74 -6.59 -5.91
N GLU A 54 -1.93 -7.00 -6.35
CA GLU A 54 -3.07 -7.24 -5.47
C GLU A 54 -2.81 -8.34 -4.42
N GLU A 55 -2.08 -9.40 -4.80
CA GLU A 55 -1.72 -10.50 -3.89
C GLU A 55 -0.77 -10.02 -2.79
N THR A 56 0.33 -9.37 -3.17
CA THR A 56 1.33 -8.82 -2.23
C THR A 56 0.68 -7.83 -1.25
N LEU A 57 -0.23 -6.99 -1.73
CA LEU A 57 -0.95 -6.04 -0.88
C LEU A 57 -1.83 -6.77 0.15
N LYS A 58 -2.56 -7.80 -0.25
CA LYS A 58 -3.42 -8.58 0.65
C LYS A 58 -2.59 -9.31 1.71
N ASP A 59 -1.52 -9.99 1.30
CA ASP A 59 -0.62 -10.70 2.22
C ASP A 59 0.01 -9.74 3.23
N PHE A 60 0.42 -8.55 2.77
CA PHE A 60 0.99 -7.52 3.62
C PHE A 60 0.01 -6.98 4.67
N ILE A 61 -1.25 -6.76 4.28
CA ILE A 61 -2.31 -6.33 5.19
C ILE A 61 -2.62 -7.45 6.19
N ALA A 62 -2.83 -8.67 5.72
CA ALA A 62 -3.16 -9.83 6.55
C ALA A 62 -2.07 -10.11 7.60
N ALA A 63 -0.80 -9.99 7.24
CA ALA A 63 0.33 -10.18 8.16
C ALA A 63 0.41 -9.13 9.29
N ARG A 64 -0.39 -8.05 9.22
CA ARG A 64 -0.43 -6.96 10.21
C ARG A 64 -1.76 -6.83 10.93
N GLU A 65 -2.79 -7.52 10.47
CA GLU A 65 -4.04 -7.64 11.22
C GLU A 65 -3.83 -8.61 12.40
N GLY A 66 -3.92 -8.09 13.62
CA GLY A 66 -3.76 -8.87 14.87
C GLY A 66 -2.44 -8.68 15.62
N ARG A 67 -1.62 -7.68 15.27
CA ARG A 67 -0.46 -7.24 16.07
C ARG A 67 -0.80 -6.10 17.01
#